data_AF-A0A527HBM5-F1
#
_entry.id   AF-A0A527HBM5-F1
#
_cell.length_a   1.000
_cell.length_b   1.000
_cell.length_c   1.000
_cell.angle_alpha   90.00
_cell.angle_beta   90.00
_cell.angle_gamma   90.00
#
_symmetry.space_group_name_H-M   'P 1'
#
loop_
_entity.id
_entity.type
_entity.pdbx_description
1 polymer ?
#
loop_
_entity_poly.entity_id
_entity_poly.type
_entity_poly.pdbx_seq_one_letter_code
_entity_poly.pdbx_strand_id
1 'polypeptide(L)'
;MGFRLSLAAEEDIVGIAEQGVRLFGAVQARQYHDELFTIFDLIAASPRIARERLELAPPMRIHPFKAHLVVYRIEADDDVF
;
A
#
# COMPACT_ATOMS: atom_id res chain seq x y z
N MET A 1 13.13 -7.76 5.78
CA MET A 1 12.62 -7.17 4.53
C MET A 1 11.84 -5.94 4.85
N GLY A 2 12.03 -4.92 4.02
CA GLY A 2 11.30 -3.66 4.10
C GLY A 2 10.39 -3.49 2.88
N PHE A 3 9.81 -2.29 2.78
CA PHE A 3 9.17 -1.85 1.57
C PHE A 3 9.79 -0.52 1.12
N ARG A 4 9.73 -0.25 -0.17
CA ARG A 4 10.06 1.04 -0.77
C ARG A 4 8.83 1.54 -1.52
N LEU A 5 8.53 2.82 -1.39
CA LEU A 5 7.42 3.43 -2.11
C LEU A 5 7.91 3.96 -3.45
N SER A 6 7.10 3.79 -4.49
CA SER A 6 7.25 4.59 -5.70
C SER A 6 6.81 6.03 -5.44
N LEU A 7 7.29 6.98 -6.24
CA LEU A 7 6.86 8.38 -6.13
C LEU A 7 5.33 8.51 -6.25
N ALA A 8 4.71 7.76 -7.17
CA ALA A 8 3.26 7.74 -7.32
C ALA A 8 2.54 7.21 -6.07
N ALA A 9 3.10 6.19 -5.41
CA ALA A 9 2.53 5.67 -4.16
C ALA A 9 2.65 6.69 -3.01
N GLU A 10 3.75 7.44 -2.92
CA GLU A 10 3.87 8.54 -1.95
C GLU A 10 2.82 9.64 -2.21
N GLU A 11 2.61 10.02 -3.47
CA GLU A 11 1.58 10.99 -3.87
C GLU A 11 0.17 10.49 -3.52
N ASP A 12 -0.12 9.21 -3.77
CA ASP A 12 -1.40 8.58 -3.40
C ASP A 12 -1.62 8.60 -1.88
N ILE A 13 -0.61 8.28 -1.08
CA ILE A 13 -0.69 8.29 0.39
C ILE A 13 -1.01 9.69 0.90
N VAL A 14 -0.34 10.72 0.37
CA VAL A 14 -0.62 12.13 0.70
C VAL A 14 -2.04 12.50 0.29
N GLY A 15 -2.45 12.17 -0.94
CA GLY A 15 -3.79 12.46 -1.44
C GLY A 15 -4.89 11.81 -0.59
N ILE A 16 -4.70 10.56 -0.17
CA ILE A 16 -5.61 9.83 0.73
C ILE A 16 -5.71 10.55 2.08
N ALA A 17 -4.58 10.95 2.67
CA ALA A 17 -4.57 11.66 3.94
C ALA A 17 -5.29 13.00 3.85
N GLU A 18 -4.99 13.81 2.83
CA GLU A 18 -5.62 15.11 2.64
C GLU A 18 -7.14 14.99 2.39
N GLN A 19 -7.54 14.06 1.52
CA GLN A 19 -8.96 13.79 1.29
C GLN A 19 -9.64 13.30 2.56
N GLY A 20 -8.98 12.42 3.31
CA GLY A 20 -9.47 11.92 4.59
C GLY A 20 -9.72 13.05 5.59
N VAL A 21 -8.79 14.01 5.70
CA VAL A 21 -8.95 15.19 6.57
C VAL A 21 -10.15 16.02 6.13
N ARG A 22 -10.28 16.31 4.82
CA ARG A 22 -11.36 17.14 4.28
C ARG A 22 -12.75 16.50 4.47
N LEU A 23 -12.86 15.19 4.30
CA LEU A 23 -14.16 14.50 4.30
C LEU A 23 -14.57 13.99 5.69
N PHE A 24 -13.60 13.55 6.51
CA PHE A 24 -13.88 12.81 7.74
C PHE A 24 -13.25 13.45 8.98
N GLY A 25 -12.34 14.42 8.81
CA GLY A 25 -11.61 15.06 9.90
C GLY A 25 -10.26 14.39 10.20
N ALA A 26 -9.43 15.09 10.96
CA ALA A 26 -8.03 14.72 11.16
C ALA A 26 -7.83 13.41 11.96
N VAL A 27 -8.74 13.09 12.87
CA VAL A 27 -8.64 11.87 13.69
C VAL A 27 -8.85 10.63 12.82
N GLN A 28 -9.92 10.61 12.01
CA GLN A 28 -10.22 9.51 11.10
C GLN A 28 -9.15 9.38 10.02
N ALA A 29 -8.65 10.50 9.48
CA ALA A 29 -7.59 10.49 8.47
C ALA A 29 -6.29 9.86 9.02
N ARG A 30 -5.90 10.24 10.23
CA ARG A 30 -4.71 9.68 10.90
C ARG A 30 -4.88 8.18 11.14
N GLN A 31 -6.02 7.76 11.69
CA GLN A 31 -6.28 6.34 11.91
C GLN A 31 -6.24 5.53 10.60
N TYR A 32 -6.83 6.05 9.52
CA TYR A 32 -6.78 5.40 8.21
C TYR A 32 -5.34 5.26 7.70
N HIS A 33 -4.53 6.29 7.88
CA HIS A 33 -3.11 6.29 7.51
C HIS A 33 -2.28 5.30 8.34
N ASP A 34 -2.47 5.25 9.66
CA ASP A 34 -1.76 4.32 10.54
C ASP A 34 -2.10 2.86 10.20
N GLU A 35 -3.38 2.58 9.90
CA GLU A 35 -3.81 1.25 9.44
C GLU A 35 -3.26 0.91 8.05
N LEU A 36 -3.12 1.88 7.14
CA LEU A 36 -2.48 1.66 5.84
C LEU A 36 -1.02 1.21 5.99
N PHE A 37 -0.26 1.87 6.87
CA PHE A 37 1.13 1.49 7.13
C PHE A 37 1.26 0.13 7.82
N THR A 38 0.30 -0.22 8.69
CA THR A 38 0.21 -1.57 9.27
C THR A 38 0.06 -2.64 8.18
N ILE A 39 -0.67 -2.35 7.10
CA ILE A 39 -0.77 -3.25 5.94
C ILE A 39 0.55 -3.33 5.17
N PHE A 40 1.29 -2.23 5.02
CA PHE A 40 2.61 -2.27 4.40
C PHE A 40 3.58 -3.16 5.20
N ASP A 41 3.58 -3.04 6.52
CA ASP A 41 4.38 -3.90 7.40
C ASP A 41 3.99 -5.38 7.27
N LEU A 42 2.69 -5.69 7.21
CA LEU A 42 2.20 -7.05 6.96
C LEU A 42 2.69 -7.60 5.62
N ILE A 43 2.60 -6.80 4.56
CA ILE A 43 3.04 -7.19 3.22
C ILE A 43 4.56 -7.37 3.20
N ALA A 44 5.34 -6.48 3.82
CA ALA A 44 6.79 -6.63 3.92
C ALA A 44 7.21 -7.88 4.73
N ALA A 45 6.44 -8.23 5.77
CA ALA A 45 6.68 -9.44 6.56
C ALA A 45 6.25 -10.73 5.84
N SER A 46 5.26 -10.67 4.94
CA SER A 46 4.79 -11.80 4.14
C SER A 46 4.52 -11.38 2.69
N PRO A 47 5.56 -11.13 1.87
CA PRO A 47 5.38 -10.53 0.53
C PRO A 47 4.53 -11.37 -0.42
N ARG A 48 4.43 -12.68 -0.17
CA ARG A 48 3.68 -13.64 -0.98
C ARG A 48 2.25 -13.87 -0.48
N ILE A 49 1.75 -13.09 0.48
CA ILE A 49 0.37 -13.19 1.00
C ILE A 49 -0.69 -12.98 -0.09
N ALA A 50 -0.41 -12.13 -1.08
CA ALA A 50 -1.27 -11.95 -2.24
C ALA A 50 -0.73 -12.70 -3.47
N ARG A 51 -1.66 -13.28 -4.24
CA ARG A 51 -1.36 -13.97 -5.50
C ARG A 51 -0.80 -13.00 -6.55
N GLU A 52 0.17 -13.48 -7.33
CA GLU A 52 0.69 -12.72 -8.47
C GLU A 52 -0.33 -12.71 -9.60
N ARG A 53 -0.52 -11.56 -10.20
CA ARG A 53 -1.41 -11.35 -11.33
C ARG A 53 -0.56 -11.20 -12.59
N LEU A 54 -0.32 -12.33 -13.25
CA LEU A 54 0.43 -12.39 -14.51
C LEU A 54 -0.32 -11.72 -15.67
N GLU A 55 -1.62 -11.43 -15.49
CA GLU A 55 -2.41 -10.63 -16.40
C GLU A 55 -2.02 -9.14 -16.44
N LEU A 56 -1.26 -8.65 -15.44
CA LEU A 56 -0.74 -7.29 -15.39
C LEU A 56 0.67 -7.21 -15.99
N ALA A 57 1.01 -6.05 -16.55
CA ALA A 57 2.33 -5.80 -17.14
C ALA A 57 2.98 -4.55 -16.50
N PRO A 58 4.04 -4.70 -15.68
CA PRO A 58 4.62 -5.97 -15.20
C PRO A 58 3.67 -6.75 -14.27
N PRO A 59 3.94 -8.04 -14.00
CA PRO A 59 3.13 -8.84 -13.07
C PRO A 59 3.16 -8.28 -11.65
N MET A 60 2.01 -7.87 -11.12
CA MET A 60 1.89 -7.26 -9.78
C MET A 60 1.08 -8.14 -8.83
N ARG A 61 1.13 -7.79 -7.55
CA ARG A 61 0.28 -8.31 -6.47
C ARG A 61 -0.64 -7.20 -6.00
N ILE A 62 -1.85 -7.57 -5.57
CA ILE A 62 -2.84 -6.61 -5.10
C ILE A 62 -3.38 -7.09 -3.76
N HIS A 63 -3.24 -6.27 -2.73
CA HIS A 63 -3.82 -6.47 -1.43
C HIS A 63 -4.91 -5.42 -1.16
N PRO A 64 -6.19 -5.80 -1.02
CA PRO A 64 -7.25 -4.85 -0.67
C PRO A 64 -7.05 -4.24 0.72
N PHE A 65 -7.33 -2.95 0.87
CA PHE A 65 -7.35 -2.26 2.14
C PHE A 65 -8.49 -1.24 2.19
N LYS A 66 -9.60 -1.62 2.84
CA LYS A 66 -10.82 -0.81 2.95
C LYS A 66 -11.26 -0.27 1.58
N ALA A 67 -11.19 1.05 1.39
CA ALA A 67 -11.61 1.72 0.16
C ALA A 67 -10.52 1.77 -0.93
N HIS A 68 -9.29 1.36 -0.61
CA HIS A 68 -8.13 1.46 -1.49
C HIS A 68 -7.49 0.09 -1.76
N LEU A 69 -6.63 0.02 -2.77
CA LEU A 69 -5.88 -1.17 -3.12
C LEU A 69 -4.39 -0.87 -2.96
N VAL A 70 -3.66 -1.76 -2.30
CA VAL A 70 -2.20 -1.72 -2.28
C VAL A 70 -1.69 -2.60 -3.41
N VAL A 71 -1.08 -1.99 -4.42
CA VAL A 71 -0.48 -2.68 -5.57
C VAL A 71 1.03 -2.69 -5.36
N TYR A 72 1.63 -3.88 -5.43
CA TYR A 72 3.06 -4.04 -5.14
C TYR A 72 3.67 -5.19 -5.93
N ARG A 73 5.00 -5.25 -5.94
CA ARG A 73 5.80 -6.37 -6.44
C ARG A 73 6.87 -6.77 -5.45
N ILE A 74 7.45 -7.94 -5.66
CA ILE A 74 8.59 -8.42 -4.88
C ILE A 74 9.82 -8.24 -5.76
N GLU A 75 10.84 -7.58 -5.24
CA GLU A 75 12.13 -7.43 -5.93
C GLU A 75 13.08 -8.59 -5.61
N ALA A 76 14.26 -8.61 -6.27
CA ALA A 76 15.17 -9.75 -6.23
C ALA A 76 15.78 -10.01 -4.84
N ASP A 77 15.77 -9.01 -3.97
CA ASP A 77 16.17 -9.06 -2.56
C ASP A 77 15.03 -9.42 -1.60
N ASP A 78 13.89 -9.88 -2.14
CA ASP A 78 12.64 -10.16 -1.43
C ASP A 78 11.98 -8.91 -0.79
N ASP A 79 12.47 -7.69 -1.07
CA ASP A 79 11.83 -6.46 -0.61
C ASP A 79 10.59 -6.12 -1.45
N VAL A 80 9.67 -5.39 -0.82
CA VAL A 80 8.40 -4.96 -1.43
C VAL A 80 8.58 -3.60 -2.10
N PHE A 81 8.09 -3.45 -3.33
CA PHE A 81 8.09 -2.19 -4.08
C PHE A 81 6.72 -1.87 -4.70
#